data_AF-A0A060C7K9-F1
#
_entry.id   AF-A0A060C7K9-F1
#
_cell.length_a   1.000
_cell.length_b   1.000
_cell.length_c   1.000
_cell.angle_alpha   90.00
_cell.angle_beta   90.00
_cell.angle_gamma   90.00
#
_symmetry.space_group_name_H-M   'P 1'
#
loop_
_entity.id
_entity.type
_entity.pdbx_description
1 polymer ?
#
loop_
_entity_poly.entity_id
_entity_poly.type
_entity_poly.pdbx_seq_one_letter_code
_entity_poly.pdbx_strand_id
1 'polypeptide(L)'
;MPYGKVSREGIKFYNDLINELIENNIEPIPTVFHFDLPKRLHESGGWNNRKTIDEFVEYCKVLFDNFGDRIRFWQTINEQNMLVFASKSLSGKPKTWKEVFQANHHMLVAQAKAMGVYHKGNMEVR
;
A
#
# COMPACT_ATOMS: atom_id res chain seq x y z
N MET A 1 3.29 -3.40 -8.81
CA MET A 1 2.84 -4.26 -9.92
C MET A 1 2.69 -3.46 -11.22
N PRO A 2 3.75 -3.32 -12.04
CA PRO A 2 3.62 -2.70 -13.35
C PRO A 2 2.61 -3.50 -14.20
N TYR A 3 1.56 -2.83 -14.68
CA TYR A 3 0.48 -3.43 -15.47
C TYR A 3 -0.30 -4.57 -14.79
N GLY A 4 -0.30 -4.63 -13.45
CA GLY A 4 -1.01 -5.68 -12.71
C GLY A 4 -0.25 -7.01 -12.61
N LYS A 5 1.04 -7.02 -12.97
CA LYS A 5 1.93 -8.19 -12.78
C LYS A 5 2.90 -7.96 -11.62
N VAL A 6 3.24 -9.03 -10.91
CA VAL A 6 4.30 -9.04 -9.90
C VAL A 6 5.66 -8.90 -10.61
N SER A 7 6.51 -7.98 -10.15
CA SER A 7 7.88 -7.82 -10.67
C SER A 7 8.83 -8.62 -9.79
N ARG A 8 9.55 -9.57 -10.39
CA ARG A 8 10.54 -10.40 -9.67
C ARG A 8 11.74 -9.57 -9.22
N GLU A 9 12.13 -8.59 -10.02
CA GLU A 9 13.21 -7.67 -9.75
C GLU A 9 12.88 -6.78 -8.55
N GLY A 10 11.63 -6.27 -8.49
CA GLY A 10 11.15 -5.51 -7.34
C GLY A 10 11.11 -6.35 -6.06
N ILE A 11 10.65 -7.61 -6.15
CA ILE A 11 10.68 -8.52 -5.00
C ILE A 11 12.11 -8.83 -4.56
N LYS A 12 13.04 -9.03 -5.51
CA LYS A 12 14.46 -9.25 -5.19
C LYS A 12 15.05 -8.05 -4.46
N PHE A 13 14.83 -6.84 -4.97
CA PHE A 13 15.34 -5.62 -4.35
C PHE A 13 14.92 -5.50 -2.88
N TYR A 14 13.64 -5.68 -2.57
CA TYR A 14 13.17 -5.59 -1.19
C TYR A 14 13.64 -6.77 -0.33
N ASN A 15 13.80 -7.98 -0.89
CA ASN A 15 14.43 -9.08 -0.16
C ASN A 15 15.88 -8.74 0.23
N ASP A 16 16.68 -8.25 -0.71
CA ASP A 16 18.08 -7.87 -0.45
C ASP A 16 18.13 -6.79 0.64
N LEU A 17 17.27 -5.77 0.56
CA LEU A 17 17.19 -4.70 1.56
C LEU A 17 16.75 -5.19 2.94
N ILE A 18 15.71 -6.03 3.01
CA ILE A 18 15.19 -6.55 4.28
C ILE A 18 16.25 -7.44 4.95
N ASN A 19 16.92 -8.30 4.18
CA ASN A 19 17.98 -9.15 4.70
C ASN A 19 19.13 -8.32 5.26
N GLU A 20 19.61 -7.31 4.52
CA GLU A 20 20.68 -6.42 4.98
C GLU A 20 20.31 -5.71 6.29
N LEU A 21 19.06 -5.21 6.42
CA LEU A 21 18.60 -4.59 7.66
C LEU A 21 18.64 -5.57 8.85
N ILE A 22 18.16 -6.80 8.65
CA ILE A 22 18.12 -7.84 9.68
C ILE A 22 19.54 -8.30 10.06
N GLU A 23 20.44 -8.50 9.09
CA GLU A 23 21.85 -8.84 9.33
C GLU A 23 22.56 -7.78 10.18
N ASN A 24 22.12 -6.53 10.09
CA ASN A 24 22.60 -5.41 10.90
C ASN A 24 21.76 -5.15 12.17
N ASN A 25 20.89 -6.08 12.58
CA ASN A 25 20.01 -5.97 13.76
C ASN A 25 19.05 -4.75 13.74
N ILE A 26 18.57 -4.36 12.56
CA ILE A 26 17.60 -3.28 12.38
C ILE A 26 16.24 -3.89 12.08
N GLU A 27 15.23 -3.62 12.91
CA GLU A 27 13.85 -4.06 12.69
C GLU A 27 13.19 -3.23 11.58
N PRO A 28 12.83 -3.85 10.43
CA PRO A 28 12.16 -3.14 9.35
C PRO A 28 10.66 -2.90 9.64
N ILE A 29 10.21 -1.66 9.45
CA ILE A 29 8.78 -1.27 9.52
C ILE A 29 8.36 -0.62 8.20
N PRO A 30 8.07 -1.41 7.16
CA PRO A 30 7.73 -0.87 5.84
C PRO A 30 6.37 -0.16 5.83
N THR A 31 6.32 0.91 5.04
CA THR A 31 5.06 1.54 4.60
C THR A 31 4.67 0.99 3.24
N VAL A 32 3.46 0.44 3.10
CA VAL A 32 3.00 -0.20 1.86
C VAL A 32 2.62 0.82 0.78
N PHE A 33 1.94 1.91 1.14
CA PHE A 33 1.58 2.98 0.21
C PHE A 33 2.02 4.34 0.72
N HIS A 34 2.83 5.03 -0.09
CA HIS A 34 3.39 6.33 0.21
C HIS A 34 3.26 7.30 -0.98
N PHE A 35 2.01 7.48 -1.44
CA PHE A 35 1.57 8.39 -2.50
C PHE A 35 2.00 8.03 -3.94
N ASP A 36 2.62 6.88 -4.15
CA ASP A 36 3.14 6.38 -5.41
C ASP A 36 2.17 5.43 -6.14
N LEU A 37 0.92 5.86 -6.31
CA LEU A 37 -0.10 5.04 -6.96
C LEU A 37 0.31 4.71 -8.41
N PRO A 38 0.27 3.43 -8.84
CA PRO A 38 0.58 3.07 -10.22
C PRO A 38 -0.22 3.87 -11.24
N LYS A 39 0.47 4.37 -12.28
CA LYS A 39 -0.13 5.22 -13.31
C LYS A 39 -1.43 4.65 -13.91
N ARG A 40 -1.50 3.34 -14.17
CA ARG A 40 -2.73 2.69 -14.69
C ARG A 40 -3.95 2.89 -13.77
N LEU A 41 -3.73 2.85 -12.46
CA LEU A 41 -4.79 3.00 -11.47
C LEU A 41 -5.18 4.46 -11.38
N HIS A 42 -4.20 5.36 -11.41
CA HIS A 42 -4.43 6.80 -11.47
C HIS A 42 -5.30 7.19 -12.69
N GLU A 43 -4.94 6.72 -13.88
CA GLU A 43 -5.70 6.94 -15.13
C GLU A 43 -7.09 6.30 -15.11
N SER A 44 -7.27 5.23 -14.32
CA SER A 44 -8.57 4.58 -14.10
C SER A 44 -9.43 5.25 -13.02
N GLY A 45 -9.08 6.46 -12.56
CA GLY A 45 -9.82 7.22 -11.54
C GLY A 45 -9.19 7.18 -10.13
N GLY A 46 -8.07 6.49 -9.96
CA GLY A 46 -7.31 6.41 -8.72
C GLY A 46 -8.15 5.97 -7.53
N TRP A 47 -7.93 6.59 -6.37
CA TRP A 47 -8.69 6.28 -5.16
C TRP A 47 -10.18 6.63 -5.22
N ASN A 48 -10.66 7.39 -6.22
CA ASN A 48 -12.10 7.56 -6.44
C ASN A 48 -12.75 6.33 -7.10
N ASN A 49 -11.97 5.45 -7.73
CA ASN A 49 -12.46 4.20 -8.26
C ASN A 49 -12.43 3.12 -7.18
N ARG A 50 -13.59 2.51 -6.88
CA ARG A 50 -13.72 1.46 -5.86
C ARG A 50 -12.85 0.23 -6.17
N LYS A 51 -12.52 -0.05 -7.43
CA LYS A 51 -11.63 -1.16 -7.82
C LYS A 51 -10.21 -1.01 -7.27
N THR A 52 -9.77 0.21 -6.99
CA THR A 52 -8.46 0.48 -6.38
C THR A 52 -8.31 -0.16 -5.00
N ILE A 53 -9.43 -0.36 -4.29
CA ILE A 53 -9.44 -1.09 -3.02
C ILE A 53 -8.92 -2.52 -3.21
N ASP A 54 -9.49 -3.24 -4.18
CA ASP A 54 -9.17 -4.66 -4.36
C ASP A 54 -7.76 -4.82 -4.94
N GLU A 55 -7.32 -3.90 -5.80
CA GLU A 55 -5.95 -3.82 -6.32
C GLU A 55 -4.91 -3.57 -5.21
N PHE A 56 -5.23 -2.70 -4.25
CA PHE A 56 -4.38 -2.46 -3.09
C PHE A 56 -4.30 -3.69 -2.19
N VAL A 57 -5.43 -4.35 -1.93
CA VAL A 57 -5.47 -5.57 -1.11
C VAL A 57 -4.66 -6.70 -1.75
N GLU A 58 -4.76 -6.87 -3.07
CA GLU A 58 -3.98 -7.85 -3.80
C GLU A 58 -2.48 -7.52 -3.78
N TYR A 59 -2.13 -6.24 -3.88
CA TYR A 59 -0.75 -5.81 -3.68
C TYR A 59 -0.23 -6.13 -2.26
N CYS A 60 -1.02 -5.87 -1.22
CA CYS A 60 -0.66 -6.23 0.15
C CYS A 60 -0.42 -7.73 0.30
N LYS A 61 -1.27 -8.59 -0.26
CA LYS A 61 -1.06 -10.06 -0.23
C LYS A 61 0.29 -10.45 -0.83
N VAL A 62 0.65 -9.89 -1.98
CA VAL A 62 1.94 -10.18 -2.61
C VAL A 62 3.10 -9.80 -1.68
N LEU A 63 3.03 -8.64 -1.02
CA LEU A 63 4.07 -8.24 -0.06
C LEU A 63 4.12 -9.18 1.14
N PHE A 64 2.95 -9.51 1.67
CA PHE A 64 2.77 -10.39 2.81
C PHE A 64 3.33 -11.80 2.55
N ASP A 65 2.99 -12.40 1.42
CA ASP A 65 3.44 -13.74 1.03
C ASP A 65 4.96 -13.80 0.79
N ASN A 66 5.60 -12.68 0.40
CA ASN A 66 7.03 -12.66 0.05
C ASN A 66 7.94 -12.16 1.17
N PHE A 67 7.41 -11.40 2.13
CA PHE A 67 8.22 -10.72 3.16
C PHE A 67 7.69 -10.93 4.58
N GLY A 68 6.45 -11.42 4.76
CA GLY A 68 5.82 -11.60 6.07
C GLY A 68 6.51 -12.63 6.97
N ASP A 69 7.41 -13.45 6.42
CA ASP A 69 8.27 -14.36 7.19
C ASP A 69 9.32 -13.63 8.04
N ARG A 70 9.65 -12.39 7.67
CA ARG A 70 10.66 -11.54 8.33
C ARG A 70 10.12 -10.19 8.81
N ILE A 71 9.01 -9.72 8.25
CA ILE A 71 8.41 -8.42 8.60
C ILE A 71 7.19 -8.64 9.50
N ARG A 72 7.29 -8.17 10.74
CA ARG A 72 6.17 -8.21 11.72
C ARG A 72 5.28 -6.97 11.68
N PHE A 73 5.86 -5.79 11.48
CA PHE A 73 5.12 -4.52 11.56
C PHE A 73 4.90 -3.92 10.18
N TRP A 74 3.66 -3.60 9.86
CA TRP A 74 3.27 -3.05 8.57
C TRP A 74 2.49 -1.76 8.74
N GLN A 75 3.01 -0.68 8.16
CA GLN A 75 2.24 0.54 7.98
C GLN A 75 1.52 0.46 6.63
N THR A 76 0.20 0.31 6.63
CA THR A 76 -0.56 0.11 5.38
C THR A 76 -0.57 1.35 4.49
N ILE A 77 -1.10 2.46 5.00
CA ILE A 77 -1.23 3.70 4.21
C ILE A 77 -0.72 4.87 5.05
N ASN A 78 0.25 5.61 4.52
CA ASN A 78 0.77 6.81 5.14
C ASN A 78 -0.16 8.03 4.97
N GLU A 79 -0.33 8.81 6.04
CA GLU A 79 -0.89 10.18 6.05
C GLU A 79 -2.12 10.39 5.15
N GLN A 80 -3.19 9.62 5.37
CA GLN A 80 -4.45 9.76 4.63
C GLN A 80 -5.04 11.19 4.71
N ASN A 81 -4.82 11.88 5.82
CA ASN A 81 -5.21 13.28 6.01
C ASN A 81 -4.64 14.22 4.94
N MET A 82 -3.49 13.90 4.34
CA MET A 82 -2.90 14.71 3.27
C MET A 82 -3.76 14.72 2.01
N LEU A 83 -4.57 13.69 1.76
CA LEU A 83 -5.56 13.74 0.68
C LEU A 83 -6.70 14.72 0.94
N VAL A 84 -6.96 15.03 2.20
CA VAL A 84 -7.98 16.00 2.60
C VAL A 84 -7.42 17.40 2.58
N PHE A 85 -6.26 17.60 3.20
CA PHE A 85 -5.68 18.95 3.40
C PHE A 85 -4.80 19.42 2.23
N ALA A 86 -4.20 18.51 1.47
CA ALA A 86 -3.25 18.82 0.40
C ALA A 86 -3.66 18.22 -0.95
N SER A 87 -4.96 17.97 -1.16
CA SER A 87 -5.50 17.34 -2.38
C SER A 87 -5.01 18.00 -3.68
N LYS A 88 -4.96 19.35 -3.70
CA LYS A 88 -4.47 20.14 -4.83
C LYS A 88 -2.99 19.87 -5.12
N SER A 89 -2.16 19.85 -4.09
CA SER A 89 -0.72 19.60 -4.22
C SER A 89 -0.43 18.16 -4.64
N LEU A 90 -1.18 17.19 -4.11
CA LEU A 90 -1.00 15.76 -4.41
C LEU A 90 -1.55 15.34 -5.78
N SER A 91 -2.63 15.97 -6.25
CA SER A 91 -3.28 15.57 -7.51
C SER A 91 -3.04 16.54 -8.67
N GLY A 92 -2.34 17.65 -8.43
CA GLY A 92 -2.08 18.68 -9.43
C GLY A 92 -3.33 19.41 -9.93
N LYS A 93 -4.52 19.07 -9.42
CA LYS A 93 -5.81 19.63 -9.80
C LYS A 93 -6.67 19.84 -8.56
N PRO A 94 -7.52 20.89 -8.53
CA PRO A 94 -8.52 21.02 -7.47
C PRO A 94 -9.50 19.85 -7.55
N LYS A 95 -9.84 19.28 -6.40
CA LYS A 95 -10.89 18.26 -6.25
C LYS A 95 -12.03 18.81 -5.42
N THR A 96 -13.23 18.33 -5.70
CA THR A 96 -14.41 18.62 -4.86
C THR A 96 -14.30 17.88 -3.52
N TRP A 97 -14.99 18.38 -2.50
CA TRP A 97 -15.09 17.69 -1.21
C TRP A 97 -15.64 16.26 -1.35
N LYS A 98 -16.60 16.06 -2.24
CA LYS A 98 -17.16 14.74 -2.54
C LYS A 98 -16.08 13.76 -3.01
N GLU A 99 -15.23 14.16 -3.94
CA GLU A 99 -14.12 13.33 -4.43
C GLU A 99 -13.05 13.08 -3.37
N VAL A 100 -12.73 14.10 -2.58
CA VAL A 100 -11.75 13.98 -1.49
C VAL A 100 -12.21 12.96 -0.46
N PHE A 101 -13.44 13.09 0.05
CA PHE A 101 -13.98 12.17 1.05
C PHE A 101 -14.27 10.78 0.50
N GLN A 102 -14.64 10.65 -0.78
CA GLN A 102 -14.81 9.35 -1.43
C GLN A 102 -13.48 8.59 -1.52
N ALA A 103 -12.41 9.27 -1.96
CA ALA A 103 -11.08 8.68 -2.01
C ALA A 103 -10.58 8.28 -0.61
N ASN A 104 -10.76 9.16 0.38
CA ASN A 104 -10.41 8.88 1.77
C ASN A 104 -11.17 7.66 2.32
N HIS A 105 -12.48 7.56 2.05
CA HIS A 105 -13.29 6.41 2.44
C HIS A 105 -12.78 5.11 1.82
N HIS A 106 -12.46 5.10 0.52
CA HIS A 106 -11.90 3.91 -0.12
C HIS A 106 -10.56 3.47 0.48
N MET A 107 -9.71 4.41 0.89
CA MET A 107 -8.44 4.10 1.54
C MET A 107 -8.63 3.50 2.95
N LEU A 108 -9.57 4.02 3.73
CA LEU A 108 -9.96 3.42 5.01
C LEU A 108 -10.47 1.98 4.83
N VAL A 109 -11.32 1.74 3.83
CA VAL A 109 -11.82 0.38 3.52
C VAL A 109 -10.69 -0.53 3.05
N ALA A 110 -9.78 -0.04 2.20
CA ALA A 110 -8.64 -0.80 1.70
C ALA A 110 -7.68 -1.20 2.83
N GLN A 111 -7.39 -0.28 3.75
CA GLN A 111 -6.61 -0.52 4.95
C GLN A 111 -7.24 -1.60 5.84
N ALA A 112 -8.54 -1.49 6.13
CA ALA A 112 -9.25 -2.48 6.94
C ALA A 112 -9.24 -3.87 6.29
N LYS A 113 -9.43 -3.95 4.97
CA LYS A 113 -9.36 -5.22 4.23
C LYS A 113 -7.94 -5.81 4.26
N ALA A 114 -6.90 -5.00 4.07
CA ALA A 114 -5.50 -5.44 4.11
C ALA A 114 -5.14 -6.00 5.49
N MET A 115 -5.55 -5.33 6.58
CA MET A 115 -5.41 -5.84 7.95
C MET A 115 -6.16 -7.18 8.14
N GLY A 116 -7.36 -7.30 7.58
CA GLY A 116 -8.13 -8.55 7.61
C GLY A 116 -7.44 -9.70 6.87
N VAL A 117 -6.72 -9.43 5.78
CA VAL A 117 -5.88 -10.42 5.08
C VAL A 117 -4.70 -10.83 5.96
N TYR A 118 -3.98 -9.86 6.52
CA TYR A 118 -2.81 -10.10 7.37
C TYR A 118 -3.13 -11.04 8.55
N HIS A 119 -4.20 -10.75 9.31
CA HIS A 119 -4.59 -11.57 10.46
C HIS A 119 -5.09 -12.97 10.07
N LYS A 120 -5.77 -13.12 8.92
CA LYS A 120 -6.23 -14.45 8.45
C LYS A 120 -5.09 -15.36 8.01
N GLY A 121 -3.98 -14.78 7.56
CA GLY A 121 -2.80 -15.52 7.14
C GLY A 121 -2.00 -16.14 8.29
N ASN A 122 -2.37 -15.91 9.56
CA ASN A 122 -1.57 -16.23 10.73
C ASN A 122 -0.12 -15.71 10.60
N MET A 123 0.08 -14.55 9.99
CA MET A 123 1.40 -13.99 9.74
C MET A 123 1.99 -13.28 10.97
N GLU A 124 1.55 -13.64 12.17
CA GLU A 124 2.29 -13.30 13.37
C GLU A 124 3.57 -14.13 13.34
N VAL A 125 4.69 -13.43 13.09
CA VAL A 125 6.04 -14.01 13.09
C VAL A 125 6.22 -14.85 14.36
N ARG A 126 6.49 -16.15 14.17
CA ARG A 126 6.77 -17.10 15.25
C ARG A 126 8.09 -16.81 15.92
#